data_AF-A0A2J6ML22-F1
#
_entry.id   AF-A0A2J6ML22-F1
#
_cell.length_a   1.000
_cell.length_b   1.000
_cell.length_c   1.000
_cell.angle_alpha   90.00
_cell.angle_beta   90.00
_cell.angle_gamma   90.00
#
_symmetry.space_group_name_H-M   'P 1'
#
loop_
_entity.id
_entity.type
_entity.pdbx_description
1 polymer ?
#
loop_
_entity_poly.entity_id
_entity_poly.type
_entity_poly.pdbx_seq_one_letter_code
_entity_poly.pdbx_strand_id
1 'polypeptide(L)'
;MSYTETIGTHRYRFDALKTLLAKAGPPRSGDQLAGLAADSEEERVAAQMALAKVPLRAFLNEAVIPYERDEVTRLIVDGHSPQAFAEIAHLAVGDLRDWLLAAGTDALVRVTDGLTPEMVAAVSKLMRNQDLIAVAKKRPVVTRFRNTIGLPGHLSARLQPNHPTDDAKGIAASILDGLMYGCGDAVIGINPAGDSPAAVAALLAMMDELRERYAVPTQSCVLTHVTNTIAAIEAGAPVDLVFQSIAGTEAANASFGVSLALLDEAREAARSLKRGTVGENVMYFETGQGSALSANAHHGVDQQTCEARAYAVARRFEPLLVNTVVGFIGPEYLYDGRQIARAGLEDHFCGKLLGVPMGCDICYTNHAEADQNDVDNLLTLLGVAGVNFVMGVPGADDVMLNYQSTSFHDVLYVREVLGLRRAPEFEAWLASMQIADARGALLPASARQPLLAGAGAWMDTTT
;
A
#
# COMPACT_ATOMS: atom_id res chain seq x y z
N MET A 1 10.99 -31.57 -0.15
CA MET A 1 10.54 -32.15 1.13
C MET A 1 9.02 -32.14 1.12
N SER A 2 8.35 -33.10 1.76
CA SER A 2 6.89 -33.08 1.90
C SER A 2 6.51 -32.67 3.32
N TYR A 3 5.60 -31.72 3.47
CA TYR A 3 5.05 -31.29 4.76
C TYR A 3 3.82 -32.16 5.09
N THR A 4 3.65 -32.59 6.33
CA THR A 4 2.53 -33.47 6.70
C THR A 4 1.97 -33.13 8.06
N GLU A 5 0.65 -33.29 8.21
CA GLU A 5 -0.04 -33.25 9.50
C GLU A 5 -0.96 -34.45 9.65
N THR A 6 -1.16 -34.93 10.87
CA THR A 6 -2.11 -36.02 11.16
C THR A 6 -3.18 -35.51 12.12
N ILE A 7 -4.43 -35.57 11.69
CA ILE A 7 -5.60 -35.26 12.52
C ILE A 7 -6.42 -36.54 12.63
N GLY A 8 -6.53 -37.07 13.85
CA GLY A 8 -7.15 -38.38 14.08
C GLY A 8 -6.45 -39.49 13.29
N THR A 9 -7.18 -40.12 12.37
CA THR A 9 -6.67 -41.19 11.49
C THR A 9 -6.28 -40.70 10.09
N HIS A 10 -6.56 -39.45 9.75
CA HIS A 10 -6.26 -38.90 8.43
C HIS A 10 -4.89 -38.21 8.44
N ARG A 11 -4.07 -38.50 7.41
CA ARG A 11 -2.77 -37.87 7.21
C ARG A 11 -2.81 -36.97 5.99
N TYR A 12 -2.75 -35.67 6.24
CA TYR A 12 -2.63 -34.64 5.22
C TYR A 12 -1.17 -34.54 4.76
N ARG A 13 -0.97 -34.36 3.46
CA ARG A 13 0.34 -34.21 2.84
C ARG A 13 0.32 -33.03 1.87
N PHE A 14 1.32 -32.16 2.00
CA PHE A 14 1.54 -31.01 1.15
C PHE A 14 2.93 -31.16 0.51
N ASP A 15 2.97 -31.27 -0.82
CA ASP A 15 4.19 -31.70 -1.53
C ASP A 15 5.27 -30.62 -1.65
N ALA A 16 4.91 -29.36 -1.48
CA ALA A 16 5.81 -28.22 -1.58
C ALA A 16 5.39 -27.10 -0.62
N LEU A 17 6.34 -26.21 -0.30
CA LEU A 17 6.11 -25.07 0.59
C LEU A 17 5.03 -24.14 0.04
N LYS A 18 5.03 -23.86 -1.27
CA LYS A 18 3.98 -23.04 -1.91
C LYS A 18 2.58 -23.63 -1.77
N THR A 19 2.44 -24.96 -1.84
CA THR A 19 1.17 -25.65 -1.63
C THR A 19 0.72 -25.51 -0.18
N LEU A 20 1.65 -25.68 0.77
CA LEU A 20 1.36 -25.51 2.20
C LEU A 20 0.92 -24.06 2.51
N LEU A 21 1.63 -23.06 1.96
CA LEU A 21 1.30 -21.63 2.12
C LEU A 21 -0.09 -21.30 1.54
N ALA A 22 -0.40 -21.84 0.36
CA ALA A 22 -1.71 -21.65 -0.25
C ALA A 22 -2.83 -22.24 0.60
N LYS A 23 -2.71 -23.53 0.95
CA LYS A 23 -3.71 -24.28 1.70
C LYS A 23 -3.90 -23.78 3.15
N ALA A 24 -2.90 -23.11 3.74
CA ALA A 24 -2.99 -22.54 5.08
C ALA A 24 -3.71 -21.16 5.13
N GLY A 25 -3.87 -20.50 3.99
CA GLY A 25 -4.51 -19.17 3.92
C GLY A 25 -6.01 -19.22 4.22
N PRO A 26 -6.62 -18.11 4.68
CA PRO A 26 -8.07 -18.00 4.78
C PRO A 26 -8.73 -18.18 3.41
N PRO A 27 -10.02 -18.58 3.33
CA PRO A 27 -10.73 -18.68 2.06
C PRO A 27 -10.72 -17.35 1.31
N ARG A 28 -10.33 -17.41 0.03
CA ARG A 28 -10.31 -16.27 -0.91
C ARG A 28 -10.75 -16.78 -2.28
N SER A 29 -11.61 -16.03 -2.96
CA SER A 29 -12.11 -16.43 -4.27
C SER A 29 -11.00 -16.57 -5.31
N GLY A 30 -9.98 -15.71 -5.29
CA GLY A 30 -8.85 -15.80 -6.24
C GLY A 30 -8.03 -17.07 -6.07
N ASP A 31 -7.76 -17.49 -4.82
CA ASP A 31 -7.03 -18.74 -4.57
C ASP A 31 -7.89 -19.97 -4.89
N GLN A 32 -9.22 -19.88 -4.76
CA GLN A 32 -10.15 -20.92 -5.21
C GLN A 32 -10.19 -21.01 -6.74
N LEU A 33 -10.27 -19.88 -7.43
CA LEU A 33 -10.25 -19.79 -8.89
C LEU A 33 -8.94 -20.36 -9.46
N ALA A 34 -7.82 -20.11 -8.78
CA ALA A 34 -6.51 -20.66 -9.14
C ALA A 34 -6.34 -22.15 -8.79
N GLY A 35 -7.30 -22.78 -8.10
CA GLY A 35 -7.21 -24.17 -7.63
C GLY A 35 -6.16 -24.38 -6.53
N LEU A 36 -5.85 -23.33 -5.76
CA LEU A 36 -4.80 -23.32 -4.73
C LEU A 36 -5.36 -23.40 -3.30
N ALA A 37 -6.61 -22.94 -3.10
CA ALA A 37 -7.28 -22.94 -1.80
C ALA A 37 -7.48 -24.36 -1.23
N ALA A 38 -7.64 -24.46 0.09
CA ALA A 38 -7.99 -25.71 0.75
C ALA A 38 -9.37 -26.21 0.34
N ASP A 39 -9.50 -27.53 0.18
CA ASP A 39 -10.74 -28.19 -0.24
C ASP A 39 -11.76 -28.24 0.91
N SER A 40 -11.28 -28.07 2.14
CA SER A 40 -12.10 -28.04 3.35
C SER A 40 -11.44 -27.23 4.45
N GLU A 41 -12.23 -26.78 5.42
CA GLU A 41 -11.72 -26.15 6.64
C GLU A 41 -10.81 -27.10 7.45
N GLU A 42 -11.05 -28.41 7.40
CA GLU A 42 -10.19 -29.40 8.06
C GLU A 42 -8.80 -29.46 7.41
N GLU A 43 -8.74 -29.50 6.07
CA GLU A 43 -7.46 -29.42 5.33
C GLU A 43 -6.75 -28.10 5.61
N ARG A 44 -7.50 -26.97 5.65
CA ARG A 44 -6.94 -25.64 5.97
C ARG A 44 -6.29 -25.62 7.35
N VAL A 45 -6.97 -26.17 8.36
CA VAL A 45 -6.43 -26.28 9.72
C VAL A 45 -5.22 -27.22 9.77
N ALA A 46 -5.27 -28.35 9.07
CA ALA A 46 -4.12 -29.25 8.94
C ALA A 46 -2.91 -28.56 8.30
N ALA A 47 -3.12 -27.74 7.28
CA ALA A 47 -2.09 -26.92 6.65
C ALA A 47 -1.52 -25.89 7.62
N GLN A 48 -2.36 -25.20 8.40
CA GLN A 48 -1.89 -24.26 9.43
C GLN A 48 -1.05 -24.96 10.52
N MET A 49 -1.46 -26.15 10.96
CA MET A 49 -0.72 -26.95 11.94
C MET A 49 0.63 -27.42 11.40
N ALA A 50 0.68 -27.87 10.14
CA ALA A 50 1.94 -28.22 9.47
C ALA A 50 2.82 -26.98 9.28
N LEU A 51 2.26 -25.85 8.83
CA LEU A 51 2.97 -24.59 8.60
C LEU A 51 3.60 -24.05 9.89
N ALA A 52 2.89 -24.14 11.02
CA ALA A 52 3.39 -23.72 12.33
C ALA A 52 4.71 -24.42 12.72
N LYS A 53 4.94 -25.66 12.24
CA LYS A 53 6.13 -26.47 12.54
C LYS A 53 7.27 -26.24 11.56
N VAL A 54 7.07 -25.48 10.48
CA VAL A 54 8.10 -25.23 9.48
C VAL A 54 9.18 -24.32 10.08
N PRO A 55 10.46 -24.74 10.12
CA PRO A 55 11.55 -23.89 10.57
C PRO A 55 11.70 -22.68 9.62
N LEU A 56 11.96 -21.47 10.15
CA LEU A 56 12.17 -20.29 9.30
C LEU A 56 13.30 -20.51 8.29
N ARG A 57 14.34 -21.26 8.66
CA ARG A 57 15.43 -21.63 7.76
C ARG A 57 14.98 -22.39 6.50
N ALA A 58 13.82 -23.03 6.50
CA ALA A 58 13.31 -23.72 5.31
C ALA A 58 13.07 -22.74 4.15
N PHE A 59 12.58 -21.52 4.46
CA PHE A 59 12.32 -20.46 3.47
C PHE A 59 13.58 -19.93 2.79
N LEU A 60 14.76 -20.16 3.37
CA LEU A 60 16.05 -19.80 2.76
C LEU A 60 16.58 -20.88 1.81
N ASN A 61 16.01 -22.09 1.85
CA ASN A 61 16.47 -23.25 1.08
C ASN A 61 15.44 -23.73 0.04
N GLU A 62 14.18 -23.32 0.17
CA GLU A 62 13.10 -23.67 -0.75
C GLU A 62 12.41 -22.39 -1.25
N ALA A 63 12.74 -21.96 -2.46
CA ALA A 63 12.11 -20.81 -3.09
C ALA A 63 10.77 -21.20 -3.73
N VAL A 64 9.73 -20.39 -3.50
CA VAL A 64 8.38 -20.62 -4.07
C VAL A 64 8.35 -20.43 -5.60
N ILE A 65 9.28 -19.63 -6.11
CA ILE A 65 9.60 -19.47 -7.54
C ILE A 65 11.14 -19.61 -7.66
N PRO A 66 11.69 -20.35 -8.63
CA PRO A 66 13.14 -20.56 -8.72
C PRO A 66 13.94 -19.27 -8.94
N TYR A 67 15.09 -19.14 -8.26
CA TYR A 67 15.99 -17.99 -8.32
C TYR A 67 16.41 -17.63 -9.76
N GLU A 68 16.68 -18.64 -10.58
CA GLU A 68 17.15 -18.46 -11.96
C GLU A 68 16.05 -17.95 -12.92
N ARG A 69 14.79 -17.94 -12.47
CA ARG A 69 13.61 -17.63 -13.31
C ARG A 69 12.89 -16.36 -12.91
N ASP A 70 13.29 -15.71 -11.82
CA ASP A 70 12.51 -14.63 -11.23
C ASP A 70 13.38 -13.60 -10.50
N GLU A 71 13.43 -12.37 -11.02
CA GLU A 71 14.23 -11.26 -10.49
C GLU A 71 13.79 -10.82 -9.09
N VAL A 72 12.52 -11.00 -8.77
CA VAL A 72 11.98 -10.72 -7.44
C VAL A 72 12.53 -11.72 -6.41
N THR A 73 12.64 -13.00 -6.78
CA THR A 73 13.28 -14.03 -5.94
C THR A 73 14.76 -13.73 -5.78
N ARG A 74 15.45 -13.30 -6.84
CA ARG A 74 16.86 -12.87 -6.74
C ARG A 74 17.00 -11.73 -5.75
N LEU A 75 16.17 -10.69 -5.88
CA LEU A 75 16.12 -9.58 -4.94
C LEU A 75 15.90 -10.03 -3.49
N ILE A 76 14.96 -10.92 -3.24
CA ILE A 76 14.63 -11.41 -1.89
C ILE A 76 15.82 -12.19 -1.29
N VAL A 77 16.39 -13.12 -2.06
CA VAL A 77 17.49 -13.97 -1.61
C VAL A 77 18.75 -13.15 -1.38
N ASP A 78 19.11 -12.29 -2.34
CA ASP A 78 20.34 -11.49 -2.29
C ASP A 78 20.25 -10.33 -1.29
N GLY A 79 19.03 -9.86 -0.99
CA GLY A 79 18.74 -8.81 -0.01
C GLY A 79 18.58 -9.30 1.43
N HIS A 80 18.53 -10.62 1.67
CA HIS A 80 18.37 -11.17 3.02
C HIS A 80 19.64 -10.98 3.86
N SER A 81 19.49 -10.51 5.11
CA SER A 81 20.59 -10.31 6.07
C SER A 81 20.68 -11.45 7.09
N PRO A 82 21.71 -12.32 7.02
CA PRO A 82 21.93 -13.37 8.01
C PRO A 82 22.14 -12.83 9.43
N GLN A 83 22.69 -11.63 9.56
CA GLN A 83 22.91 -10.97 10.85
C GLN A 83 21.59 -10.55 11.51
N ALA A 84 20.69 -9.91 10.74
CA ALA A 84 19.36 -9.55 11.22
C ALA A 84 18.50 -10.79 11.52
N PHE A 85 18.68 -11.85 10.73
CA PHE A 85 17.97 -13.11 10.92
C PHE A 85 18.42 -13.90 12.16
N ALA A 86 19.65 -13.71 12.64
CA ALA A 86 20.26 -14.53 13.69
C ALA A 86 19.41 -14.62 14.98
N GLU A 87 18.74 -13.53 15.36
CA GLU A 87 17.87 -13.44 16.55
C GLU A 87 16.70 -14.43 16.48
N ILE A 88 16.13 -14.63 15.28
CA ILE A 88 14.92 -15.43 15.04
C ILE A 88 15.20 -16.74 14.29
N ALA A 89 16.45 -17.00 13.88
CA ALA A 89 16.81 -18.10 12.99
C ALA A 89 16.56 -19.52 13.55
N HIS A 90 16.27 -19.63 14.84
CA HIS A 90 15.99 -20.90 15.53
C HIS A 90 14.48 -21.21 15.61
N LEU A 91 13.63 -20.24 15.26
CA LEU A 91 12.18 -20.34 15.38
C LEU A 91 11.57 -21.14 14.22
N ALA A 92 10.43 -21.79 14.49
CA ALA A 92 9.46 -22.16 13.46
C ALA A 92 8.45 -21.02 13.21
N VAL A 93 7.61 -21.14 12.18
CA VAL A 93 6.59 -20.11 11.86
C VAL A 93 5.64 -19.88 13.04
N GLY A 94 5.25 -20.93 13.75
CA GLY A 94 4.42 -20.82 14.95
C GLY A 94 5.11 -20.04 16.06
N ASP A 95 6.39 -20.31 16.31
CA ASP A 95 7.16 -19.58 17.34
C ASP A 95 7.44 -18.13 16.90
N LEU A 96 7.57 -17.87 15.60
CA LEU A 96 7.68 -16.51 15.07
C LEU A 96 6.41 -15.71 15.37
N ARG A 97 5.22 -16.29 15.25
CA ARG A 97 3.96 -15.63 15.63
C ARG A 97 4.01 -15.16 17.08
N ASP A 98 4.38 -16.07 18.00
CA ASP A 98 4.39 -15.78 19.43
C ASP A 98 5.49 -14.76 19.77
N TRP A 99 6.66 -14.88 19.14
CA TRP A 99 7.74 -13.90 19.26
C TRP A 99 7.30 -12.51 18.76
N LEU A 100 6.64 -12.42 17.60
CA LEU A 100 6.14 -11.16 17.06
C LEU A 100 5.10 -10.51 17.96
N LEU A 101 4.24 -11.29 18.63
CA LEU A 101 3.25 -10.78 19.59
C LEU A 101 3.93 -10.23 20.85
N ALA A 102 5.01 -10.85 21.32
CA ALA A 102 5.77 -10.42 22.49
C ALA A 102 6.76 -9.28 22.21
N ALA A 103 7.33 -9.21 21.01
CA ALA A 103 8.40 -8.29 20.65
C ALA A 103 7.97 -6.81 20.68
N GLY A 104 8.87 -5.94 21.15
CA GLY A 104 8.73 -4.48 21.05
C GLY A 104 9.27 -3.93 19.71
N THR A 105 9.02 -2.65 19.44
CA THR A 105 9.38 -1.97 18.19
C THR A 105 10.83 -2.19 17.77
N ASP A 106 11.79 -1.99 18.68
CA ASP A 106 13.22 -2.10 18.35
C ASP A 106 13.60 -3.50 17.87
N ALA A 107 13.01 -4.55 18.46
CA ALA A 107 13.24 -5.92 18.03
C ALA A 107 12.68 -6.18 16.63
N LEU A 108 11.46 -5.70 16.35
CA LEU A 108 10.85 -5.82 15.02
C LEU A 108 11.68 -5.09 13.95
N VAL A 109 12.24 -3.92 14.27
CA VAL A 109 13.14 -3.18 13.38
C VAL A 109 14.42 -3.98 13.13
N ARG A 110 15.08 -4.50 14.17
CA ARG A 110 16.35 -5.25 14.03
C ARG A 110 16.25 -6.48 13.13
N VAL A 111 15.12 -7.19 13.16
CA VAL A 111 14.93 -8.42 12.37
C VAL A 111 14.37 -8.17 10.97
N THR A 112 13.96 -6.93 10.64
CA THR A 112 13.29 -6.60 9.37
C THR A 112 14.07 -7.09 8.15
N ASP A 113 15.40 -6.97 8.16
CA ASP A 113 16.26 -7.40 7.04
C ASP A 113 16.53 -8.91 7.00
N GLY A 114 16.22 -9.63 8.08
CA GLY A 114 16.34 -11.09 8.16
C GLY A 114 15.05 -11.82 7.82
N LEU A 115 13.95 -11.11 7.60
CA LEU A 115 12.67 -11.71 7.22
C LEU A 115 12.55 -11.73 5.69
N THR A 116 12.27 -12.90 5.11
CA THR A 116 11.81 -12.97 3.71
C THR A 116 10.31 -12.74 3.62
N PRO A 117 9.78 -12.25 2.49
CA PRO A 117 8.34 -12.12 2.28
C PRO A 117 7.55 -13.39 2.56
N GLU A 118 8.08 -14.55 2.16
CA GLU A 118 7.43 -15.84 2.36
C GLU A 118 7.35 -16.22 3.84
N MET A 119 8.33 -15.86 4.68
CA MET A 119 8.21 -16.04 6.14
C MET A 119 7.10 -15.15 6.71
N VAL A 120 7.00 -13.91 6.23
CA VAL A 120 6.00 -12.94 6.70
C VAL A 120 4.58 -13.33 6.24
N ALA A 121 4.44 -13.82 5.01
CA ALA A 121 3.19 -14.40 4.51
C ALA A 121 2.82 -15.69 5.25
N ALA A 122 3.80 -16.52 5.62
CA ALA A 122 3.55 -17.73 6.39
C ALA A 122 2.94 -17.42 7.77
N VAL A 123 3.53 -16.46 8.49
CA VAL A 123 3.07 -16.13 9.84
C VAL A 123 1.73 -15.39 9.83
N SER A 124 1.44 -14.55 8.82
CA SER A 124 0.15 -13.87 8.70
C SER A 124 -1.02 -14.86 8.57
N LYS A 125 -0.80 -15.98 7.87
CA LYS A 125 -1.78 -17.08 7.72
C LYS A 125 -2.09 -17.82 9.03
N LEU A 126 -1.24 -17.69 10.06
CA LEU A 126 -1.47 -18.25 11.40
C LEU A 126 -2.07 -17.24 12.39
N MET A 127 -2.22 -15.98 11.97
CA MET A 127 -2.67 -14.89 12.81
C MET A 127 -4.16 -14.60 12.63
N ARG A 128 -4.85 -14.35 13.75
CA ARG A 128 -6.20 -13.73 13.71
C ARG A 128 -6.08 -12.24 13.41
N ASN A 129 -7.18 -11.59 13.06
CA ASN A 129 -7.19 -10.15 12.73
C ASN A 129 -6.58 -9.28 13.85
N GLN A 130 -6.90 -9.56 15.12
CA GLN A 130 -6.31 -8.84 16.25
C GLN A 130 -4.79 -8.99 16.34
N ASP A 131 -4.24 -10.15 15.95
CA ASP A 131 -2.80 -10.42 16.01
C ASP A 131 -2.10 -9.59 14.92
N LEU A 132 -2.67 -9.56 13.70
CA LEU A 132 -2.20 -8.72 12.59
C LEU A 132 -2.17 -7.24 12.98
N ILE A 133 -3.27 -6.75 13.56
CA ILE A 133 -3.41 -5.36 14.03
C ILE A 133 -2.37 -5.05 15.13
N ALA A 134 -2.27 -5.90 16.14
CA ALA A 134 -1.40 -5.67 17.29
C ALA A 134 0.09 -5.65 16.91
N VAL A 135 0.52 -6.52 16.00
CA VAL A 135 1.92 -6.53 15.55
C VAL A 135 2.22 -5.37 14.61
N ALA A 136 1.34 -5.10 13.63
CA ALA A 136 1.53 -3.98 12.71
C ALA A 136 1.66 -2.64 13.45
N LYS A 137 0.83 -2.43 14.49
CA LYS A 137 0.87 -1.23 15.34
C LYS A 137 2.23 -0.99 16.01
N LYS A 138 2.95 -2.06 16.35
CA LYS A 138 4.27 -1.99 16.99
C LYS A 138 5.40 -1.64 16.01
N ARG A 139 5.15 -1.67 14.70
CA ARG A 139 6.17 -1.42 13.67
C ARG A 139 5.84 -0.17 12.84
N PRO A 140 6.00 1.05 13.37
CA PRO A 140 5.90 2.25 12.55
C PRO A 140 7.01 2.28 11.48
N VAL A 141 6.70 2.81 10.30
CA VAL A 141 7.64 3.02 9.19
C VAL A 141 7.47 4.47 8.76
N VAL A 142 8.52 5.27 8.95
CA VAL A 142 8.48 6.72 8.75
C VAL A 142 9.30 7.11 7.53
N THR A 143 8.67 7.82 6.59
CA THR A 143 9.27 8.28 5.32
C THR A 143 9.07 9.78 5.17
N ARG A 144 9.93 10.42 4.35
CA ARG A 144 10.01 11.88 4.25
C ARG A 144 10.25 12.34 2.82
N PHE A 145 9.47 13.33 2.39
CA PHE A 145 9.73 14.10 1.17
C PHE A 145 9.47 15.59 1.41
N ARG A 146 8.21 16.06 1.35
CA ARG A 146 7.81 17.39 1.85
C ARG A 146 7.08 17.31 3.18
N ASN A 147 6.43 16.18 3.45
CA ASN A 147 5.85 15.81 4.74
C ASN A 147 6.59 14.64 5.37
N THR A 148 6.51 14.53 6.69
CA THR A 148 6.90 13.33 7.43
C THR A 148 5.69 12.42 7.64
N ILE A 149 5.69 11.24 7.02
CA ILE A 149 4.55 10.31 6.97
C ILE A 149 4.84 9.06 7.82
N GLY A 150 3.82 8.52 8.51
CA GLY A 150 3.91 7.26 9.26
C GLY A 150 4.33 7.39 10.74
N LEU A 151 4.37 8.62 11.27
CA LEU A 151 4.61 8.86 12.69
C LEU A 151 3.50 8.22 13.56
N PRO A 152 3.83 7.62 14.73
CA PRO A 152 2.82 7.21 15.69
C PRO A 152 1.87 8.36 16.06
N GLY A 153 0.57 8.08 16.15
CA GLY A 153 -0.45 9.10 16.45
C GLY A 153 -0.84 9.99 15.25
N HIS A 154 -0.37 9.65 14.04
CA HIS A 154 -0.65 10.39 12.82
C HIS A 154 -1.28 9.46 11.77
N LEU A 155 -2.12 10.02 10.92
CA LEU A 155 -2.68 9.37 9.74
C LEU A 155 -2.72 10.38 8.61
N SER A 156 -2.04 10.06 7.51
CA SER A 156 -2.07 10.88 6.30
C SER A 156 -3.16 10.45 5.32
N ALA A 157 -3.49 11.30 4.36
CA ALA A 157 -4.45 10.96 3.31
C ALA A 157 -3.94 11.38 1.94
N ARG A 158 -4.08 10.48 0.96
CA ARG A 158 -3.99 10.83 -0.46
C ARG A 158 -5.23 11.62 -0.83
N LEU A 159 -5.08 12.78 -1.45
CA LEU A 159 -6.17 13.47 -2.13
C LEU A 159 -6.18 12.96 -3.57
N GLN A 160 -7.26 12.32 -4.00
CA GLN A 160 -7.41 11.74 -5.33
C GLN A 160 -8.49 12.49 -6.13
N PRO A 161 -8.11 13.52 -6.90
CA PRO A 161 -9.06 14.38 -7.61
C PRO A 161 -9.25 13.92 -9.05
N ASN A 162 -9.53 12.63 -9.26
CA ASN A 162 -9.71 12.08 -10.61
C ASN A 162 -10.94 12.71 -11.29
N HIS A 163 -10.84 12.91 -12.61
CA HIS A 163 -11.95 13.43 -13.42
C HIS A 163 -12.11 12.57 -14.68
N PRO A 164 -13.35 12.22 -15.12
CA PRO A 164 -13.57 11.31 -16.25
C PRO A 164 -12.95 11.72 -17.59
N THR A 165 -12.58 13.00 -17.73
CA THR A 165 -12.02 13.59 -18.94
C THR A 165 -10.77 14.43 -18.67
N ASP A 166 -10.17 14.30 -17.47
CA ASP A 166 -9.06 15.14 -17.01
C ASP A 166 -9.34 16.66 -17.14
N ASP A 167 -10.58 17.09 -16.85
CA ASP A 167 -10.93 18.52 -16.91
C ASP A 167 -10.21 19.27 -15.77
N ALA A 168 -9.36 20.22 -16.14
CA ALA A 168 -8.50 20.89 -15.18
C ALA A 168 -9.28 21.68 -14.12
N LYS A 169 -10.46 22.22 -14.45
CA LYS A 169 -11.31 22.93 -13.47
C LYS A 169 -11.97 21.97 -12.49
N GLY A 170 -12.48 20.84 -12.98
CA GLY A 170 -13.02 19.77 -12.15
C GLY A 170 -11.99 19.23 -11.16
N ILE A 171 -10.77 18.96 -11.66
CA ILE A 171 -9.64 18.51 -10.83
C ILE A 171 -9.27 19.60 -9.81
N ALA A 172 -9.11 20.86 -10.24
CA ALA A 172 -8.80 21.98 -9.37
C ALA A 172 -9.82 22.18 -8.24
N ALA A 173 -11.12 22.09 -8.57
CA ALA A 173 -12.20 22.18 -7.58
C ALA A 173 -12.12 21.04 -6.55
N SER A 174 -11.86 19.82 -7.00
CA SER A 174 -11.70 18.64 -6.15
C SER A 174 -10.46 18.74 -5.24
N ILE A 175 -9.34 19.28 -5.75
CA ILE A 175 -8.15 19.58 -4.94
C ILE A 175 -8.48 20.59 -3.84
N LEU A 176 -9.15 21.69 -4.18
CA LEU A 176 -9.51 22.71 -3.20
C LEU A 176 -10.43 22.14 -2.12
N ASP A 177 -11.43 21.36 -2.51
CA ASP A 177 -12.35 20.71 -1.57
C ASP A 177 -11.60 19.78 -0.61
N GLY A 178 -10.79 18.85 -1.13
CA GLY A 178 -10.00 17.93 -0.30
C GLY A 178 -9.02 18.63 0.64
N LEU A 179 -8.37 19.72 0.20
CA LEU A 179 -7.50 20.55 1.05
C LEU A 179 -8.30 21.22 2.19
N MET A 180 -9.53 21.64 1.94
CA MET A 180 -10.43 22.20 2.96
C MET A 180 -10.84 21.17 4.02
N TYR A 181 -10.86 19.87 3.67
CA TYR A 181 -11.00 18.76 4.63
C TYR A 181 -9.66 18.35 5.28
N GLY A 182 -8.55 19.01 4.92
CA GLY A 182 -7.22 18.68 5.40
C GLY A 182 -6.72 17.31 4.92
N CYS A 183 -7.12 16.91 3.71
CA CYS A 183 -6.57 15.77 2.98
C CYS A 183 -5.46 16.25 2.02
N GLY A 184 -4.60 15.32 1.60
CA GLY A 184 -3.50 15.60 0.67
C GLY A 184 -2.14 15.71 1.34
N ASP A 185 -2.01 15.42 2.64
CA ASP A 185 -0.71 15.39 3.31
C ASP A 185 0.14 14.17 2.94
N ALA A 186 -0.49 13.09 2.46
CA ALA A 186 0.24 11.95 1.88
C ALA A 186 0.72 12.23 0.46
N VAL A 187 -0.17 12.73 -0.40
CA VAL A 187 0.09 13.13 -1.81
C VAL A 187 -1.20 13.72 -2.39
N ILE A 188 -1.08 14.68 -3.32
CA ILE A 188 -2.16 14.98 -4.27
C ILE A 188 -1.88 14.14 -5.52
N GLY A 189 -2.67 13.07 -5.71
CA GLY A 189 -2.38 12.01 -6.68
C GLY A 189 -3.51 11.81 -7.69
N ILE A 190 -3.26 12.13 -8.96
CA ILE A 190 -4.23 12.01 -10.05
C ILE A 190 -3.95 10.73 -10.85
N ASN A 191 -4.94 9.84 -10.96
CA ASN A 191 -4.97 8.84 -12.04
C ASN A 191 -5.51 9.56 -13.29
N PRO A 192 -4.71 9.74 -14.34
CA PRO A 192 -5.20 10.42 -15.54
C PRO A 192 -6.16 9.51 -16.32
N ALA A 193 -7.22 10.08 -16.91
CA ALA A 193 -8.13 9.37 -17.80
C ALA A 193 -7.45 8.97 -19.13
N GLY A 194 -6.34 9.61 -19.50
CA GLY A 194 -5.52 9.20 -20.65
C GLY A 194 -4.02 9.38 -20.44
N ASP A 195 -3.23 8.57 -21.16
CA ASP A 195 -1.75 8.54 -21.06
C ASP A 195 -1.05 9.53 -22.01
N SER A 196 -1.67 10.67 -22.32
CA SER A 196 -1.03 11.69 -23.17
C SER A 196 0.12 12.38 -22.41
N PRO A 197 1.37 12.36 -22.92
CA PRO A 197 2.49 13.04 -22.25
C PRO A 197 2.23 14.53 -22.02
N ALA A 198 1.52 15.19 -22.94
CA ALA A 198 1.17 16.60 -22.81
C ALA A 198 0.13 16.83 -21.69
N ALA A 199 -0.84 15.93 -21.54
CA ALA A 199 -1.83 16.01 -20.46
C ALA A 199 -1.17 15.77 -19.10
N VAL A 200 -0.32 14.75 -18.99
CA VAL A 200 0.47 14.46 -17.78
C VAL A 200 1.32 15.67 -17.38
N ALA A 201 2.04 16.29 -18.35
CA ALA A 201 2.85 17.47 -18.09
C ALA A 201 2.01 18.67 -17.62
N ALA A 202 0.82 18.90 -18.22
CA ALA A 202 -0.09 19.96 -17.82
C ALA A 202 -0.61 19.76 -16.39
N LEU A 203 -1.00 18.54 -16.02
CA LEU A 203 -1.44 18.21 -14.66
C LEU A 203 -0.32 18.39 -13.63
N LEU A 204 0.91 17.96 -13.95
CA LEU A 204 2.08 18.19 -13.10
C LEU A 204 2.33 19.68 -12.88
N ALA A 205 2.33 20.48 -13.94
CA ALA A 205 2.52 21.93 -13.85
C ALA A 205 1.42 22.62 -13.05
N MET A 206 0.15 22.24 -13.26
CA MET A 206 -1.00 22.78 -12.53
C MET A 206 -0.88 22.52 -11.02
N MET A 207 -0.53 21.30 -10.61
CA MET A 207 -0.35 20.97 -9.19
C MET A 207 0.87 21.70 -8.59
N ASP A 208 1.95 21.86 -9.35
CA ASP A 208 3.13 22.59 -8.88
C ASP A 208 2.85 24.08 -8.71
N GLU A 209 2.11 24.71 -9.62
CA GLU A 209 1.69 26.11 -9.50
C GLU A 209 0.85 26.32 -8.23
N LEU A 210 -0.13 25.45 -7.97
CA LEU A 210 -0.93 25.50 -6.74
C LEU A 210 -0.03 25.40 -5.50
N ARG A 211 0.88 24.43 -5.49
CA ARG A 211 1.82 24.19 -4.39
C ARG A 211 2.66 25.43 -4.12
N GLU A 212 3.22 26.06 -5.15
CA GLU A 212 4.05 27.26 -5.00
C GLU A 212 3.25 28.48 -4.57
N ARG A 213 2.10 28.71 -5.22
CA ARG A 213 1.23 29.86 -4.97
C ARG A 213 0.73 29.91 -3.53
N TYR A 214 0.38 28.76 -2.96
CA TYR A 214 -0.16 28.64 -1.61
C TYR A 214 0.83 28.04 -0.61
N ALA A 215 2.09 27.85 -1.00
CA ALA A 215 3.13 27.21 -0.19
C ALA A 215 2.66 25.91 0.48
N VAL A 216 1.87 25.09 -0.23
CA VAL A 216 1.30 23.86 0.31
C VAL A 216 2.44 22.88 0.56
N PRO A 217 2.68 22.41 1.79
CA PRO A 217 3.71 21.41 2.06
C PRO A 217 3.15 20.05 1.68
N THR A 218 3.02 19.77 0.39
CA THR A 218 2.61 18.47 -0.13
C THR A 218 3.31 18.16 -1.43
N GLN A 219 3.37 16.88 -1.74
CA GLN A 219 3.90 16.35 -2.99
C GLN A 219 2.77 16.02 -3.96
N SER A 220 3.04 16.23 -5.25
CA SER A 220 2.16 15.88 -6.34
C SER A 220 2.58 14.57 -7.03
N CYS A 221 1.62 13.88 -7.62
CA CYS A 221 1.87 12.70 -8.43
C CYS A 221 0.79 12.57 -9.52
N VAL A 222 1.22 12.29 -10.75
CA VAL A 222 0.33 11.78 -11.80
C VAL A 222 0.65 10.31 -11.97
N LEU A 223 -0.33 9.44 -11.72
CA LEU A 223 -0.18 7.99 -11.64
C LEU A 223 -0.25 7.36 -13.05
N THR A 224 0.67 7.76 -13.92
CA THR A 224 0.88 7.15 -15.23
C THR A 224 2.01 6.12 -15.15
N HIS A 225 2.26 5.37 -16.23
CA HIS A 225 3.38 4.44 -16.30
C HIS A 225 4.73 5.13 -16.08
N VAL A 226 5.64 4.48 -15.37
CA VAL A 226 6.94 5.03 -14.95
C VAL A 226 7.77 5.63 -16.08
N THR A 227 7.69 5.05 -17.29
CA THR A 227 8.39 5.58 -18.48
C THR A 227 7.89 6.95 -18.91
N ASN A 228 6.60 7.23 -18.76
CA ASN A 228 6.02 8.54 -19.06
C ASN A 228 6.51 9.57 -18.04
N THR A 229 6.65 9.17 -16.78
CA THR A 229 7.22 10.03 -15.73
C THR A 229 8.69 10.34 -16.00
N ILE A 230 9.50 9.34 -16.39
CA ILE A 230 10.90 9.57 -16.80
C ILE A 230 10.97 10.58 -17.95
N ALA A 231 10.19 10.36 -19.01
CA ALA A 231 10.14 11.28 -20.15
C ALA A 231 9.69 12.70 -19.75
N ALA A 232 8.75 12.83 -18.81
CA ALA A 232 8.34 14.12 -18.27
C ALA A 232 9.48 14.82 -17.51
N ILE A 233 10.26 14.07 -16.71
CA ILE A 233 11.46 14.57 -16.02
C ILE A 233 12.50 15.07 -17.03
N GLU A 234 12.78 14.31 -18.09
CA GLU A 234 13.70 14.69 -19.15
C GLU A 234 13.25 15.97 -19.89
N ALA A 235 11.93 16.16 -20.01
CA ALA A 235 11.32 17.37 -20.55
C ALA A 235 11.28 18.55 -19.55
N GLY A 236 11.76 18.38 -18.32
CA GLY A 236 11.83 19.42 -17.29
C GLY A 236 10.54 19.62 -16.48
N ALA A 237 9.61 18.66 -16.49
CA ALA A 237 8.38 18.73 -15.72
C ALA A 237 8.64 18.66 -14.19
N PRO A 238 7.82 19.33 -13.36
CA PRO A 238 8.02 19.39 -11.91
C PRO A 238 7.51 18.13 -11.19
N VAL A 239 8.15 16.98 -11.44
CA VAL A 239 7.77 15.71 -10.81
C VAL A 239 8.26 15.66 -9.35
N ASP A 240 7.34 15.49 -8.41
CA ASP A 240 7.69 15.24 -7.00
C ASP A 240 7.85 13.74 -6.72
N LEU A 241 6.85 12.92 -7.07
CA LEU A 241 6.89 11.46 -6.92
C LEU A 241 6.79 10.72 -8.25
N VAL A 242 7.44 9.56 -8.32
CA VAL A 242 7.28 8.60 -9.41
C VAL A 242 6.38 7.47 -8.97
N PHE A 243 5.24 7.34 -9.65
CA PHE A 243 4.32 6.24 -9.44
C PHE A 243 4.66 5.02 -10.30
N GLN A 244 4.41 3.82 -9.78
CA GLN A 244 4.28 2.61 -10.59
C GLN A 244 3.48 1.51 -9.86
N SER A 245 2.59 0.82 -10.56
CA SER A 245 2.04 -0.46 -10.08
C SER A 245 3.11 -1.54 -10.16
N ILE A 246 3.29 -2.30 -9.07
CA ILE A 246 4.28 -3.39 -8.97
C ILE A 246 3.63 -4.69 -8.48
N ALA A 247 4.30 -5.81 -8.73
CA ALA A 247 3.87 -7.14 -8.34
C ALA A 247 5.03 -7.98 -7.76
N GLY A 248 4.67 -9.10 -7.13
CA GLY A 248 5.62 -9.99 -6.45
C GLY A 248 6.30 -11.04 -7.34
N THR A 249 6.15 -10.97 -8.67
CA THR A 249 6.83 -11.87 -9.62
C THR A 249 7.38 -11.09 -10.80
N GLU A 250 8.50 -11.55 -11.37
CA GLU A 250 9.12 -10.97 -12.56
C GLU A 250 8.12 -10.96 -13.72
N ALA A 251 7.41 -12.07 -13.93
CA ALA A 251 6.42 -12.19 -15.00
C ALA A 251 5.24 -11.21 -14.85
N ALA A 252 4.77 -10.95 -13.61
CA ALA A 252 3.71 -9.98 -13.38
C ALA A 252 4.20 -8.55 -13.59
N ASN A 253 5.39 -8.19 -13.10
CA ASN A 253 6.01 -6.88 -13.38
C ASN A 253 6.23 -6.67 -14.89
N ALA A 254 6.72 -7.69 -15.59
CA ALA A 254 6.91 -7.64 -17.04
C ALA A 254 5.59 -7.44 -17.78
N SER A 255 4.47 -8.01 -17.30
CA SER A 255 3.14 -7.76 -17.87
C SER A 255 2.68 -6.31 -17.74
N PHE A 256 3.21 -5.58 -16.75
CA PHE A 256 3.00 -4.14 -16.59
C PHE A 256 4.02 -3.31 -17.37
N GLY A 257 5.00 -3.92 -18.06
CA GLY A 257 6.09 -3.20 -18.72
C GLY A 257 7.22 -2.77 -17.78
N VAL A 258 7.32 -3.38 -16.59
CA VAL A 258 8.23 -2.97 -15.50
C VAL A 258 9.33 -4.01 -15.27
N SER A 259 10.52 -3.53 -14.93
CA SER A 259 11.63 -4.32 -14.38
C SER A 259 12.28 -3.58 -13.21
N LEU A 260 13.02 -4.29 -12.36
CA LEU A 260 13.76 -3.63 -11.27
C LEU A 260 14.75 -2.58 -11.76
N ALA A 261 15.37 -2.78 -12.92
CA ALA A 261 16.32 -1.84 -13.51
C ALA A 261 15.63 -0.53 -13.95
N LEU A 262 14.43 -0.61 -14.53
CA LEU A 262 13.63 0.56 -14.89
C LEU A 262 13.20 1.37 -13.66
N LEU A 263 12.87 0.69 -12.56
CA LEU A 263 12.54 1.35 -11.30
C LEU A 263 13.74 2.06 -10.67
N ASP A 264 14.96 1.50 -10.79
CA ASP A 264 16.20 2.17 -10.37
C ASP A 264 16.44 3.44 -11.21
N GLU A 265 16.29 3.36 -12.53
CA GLU A 265 16.40 4.51 -13.43
C GLU A 265 15.42 5.62 -13.04
N ALA A 266 14.16 5.27 -12.80
CA ALA A 266 13.12 6.23 -12.43
C ALA A 266 13.39 6.90 -11.08
N ARG A 267 13.87 6.13 -10.09
CA ARG A 267 14.25 6.64 -8.77
C ARG A 267 15.38 7.65 -8.88
N GLU A 268 16.41 7.34 -9.65
CA GLU A 268 17.56 8.23 -9.85
C GLU A 268 17.16 9.49 -10.65
N ALA A 269 16.32 9.36 -11.67
CA ALA A 269 15.76 10.48 -12.40
C ALA A 269 15.02 11.45 -11.47
N ALA A 270 14.14 10.96 -10.60
CA ALA A 270 13.41 11.81 -9.66
C ALA A 270 14.29 12.41 -8.56
N ARG A 271 15.27 11.65 -8.03
CA ARG A 271 16.25 12.19 -7.08
C ARG A 271 17.10 13.30 -7.68
N SER A 272 17.40 13.24 -8.97
CA SER A 272 18.19 14.26 -9.67
C SER A 272 17.54 15.66 -9.60
N LEU A 273 16.21 15.71 -9.46
CA LEU A 273 15.46 16.96 -9.35
C LEU A 273 15.60 17.65 -7.98
N LYS A 274 15.96 16.91 -6.91
CA LYS A 274 16.19 17.43 -5.54
C LYS A 274 15.03 18.29 -5.00
N ARG A 275 13.80 17.83 -5.23
CA ARG A 275 12.59 18.61 -4.92
C ARG A 275 12.06 18.45 -3.49
N GLY A 276 12.52 17.43 -2.77
CA GLY A 276 12.15 17.19 -1.38
C GLY A 276 12.71 18.26 -0.44
N THR A 277 11.92 18.67 0.56
CA THR A 277 12.29 19.72 1.53
C THR A 277 12.56 19.18 2.93
N VAL A 278 12.12 17.95 3.22
CA VAL A 278 12.25 17.25 4.50
C VAL A 278 13.03 15.94 4.34
N GLY A 279 12.89 15.28 3.19
CA GLY A 279 13.62 14.05 2.86
C GLY A 279 13.65 13.78 1.36
N GLU A 280 14.12 12.59 0.97
CA GLU A 280 14.43 12.22 -0.41
C GLU A 280 13.77 10.90 -0.85
N ASN A 281 12.69 10.49 -0.17
CA ASN A 281 11.88 9.36 -0.61
C ASN A 281 10.99 9.81 -1.79
N VAL A 282 11.24 9.28 -3.00
CA VAL A 282 10.63 9.79 -4.25
C VAL A 282 9.68 8.80 -4.94
N MET A 283 9.66 7.55 -4.50
CA MET A 283 8.84 6.52 -5.16
C MET A 283 7.47 6.40 -4.50
N TYR A 284 6.47 6.11 -5.32
CA TYR A 284 5.12 5.74 -4.91
C TYR A 284 4.73 4.44 -5.63
N PHE A 285 4.43 3.37 -4.88
CA PHE A 285 3.99 2.12 -5.47
C PHE A 285 2.56 1.75 -5.09
N GLU A 286 1.86 1.12 -6.04
CA GLU A 286 0.62 0.39 -5.78
C GLU A 286 0.80 -1.10 -5.97
N THR A 287 0.21 -1.87 -5.08
CA THR A 287 0.16 -3.33 -5.08
C THR A 287 -1.29 -3.80 -4.95
N GLY A 288 -1.53 -5.11 -4.90
CA GLY A 288 -2.87 -5.62 -4.75
C GLY A 288 -2.92 -7.12 -4.97
N GLN A 289 -3.60 -7.80 -4.05
CA GLN A 289 -3.89 -9.21 -4.18
C GLN A 289 -4.69 -9.48 -5.46
N GLY A 290 -4.29 -10.52 -6.19
CA GLY A 290 -4.93 -10.91 -7.44
C GLY A 290 -4.19 -10.44 -8.70
N SER A 291 -3.34 -9.42 -8.60
CA SER A 291 -2.53 -8.90 -9.72
C SER A 291 -1.75 -10.00 -10.46
N ALA A 292 -0.99 -10.82 -9.73
CA ALA A 292 -0.22 -11.91 -10.31
C ALA A 292 -1.10 -13.04 -10.90
N LEU A 293 -2.29 -13.27 -10.34
CA LEU A 293 -3.25 -14.24 -10.89
C LEU A 293 -3.87 -13.71 -12.19
N SER A 294 -4.29 -12.45 -12.20
CA SER A 294 -4.84 -11.75 -13.36
C SER A 294 -3.86 -11.75 -14.55
N ALA A 295 -2.58 -11.53 -14.26
CA ALA A 295 -1.51 -11.59 -15.25
C ALA A 295 -1.10 -13.03 -15.65
N ASN A 296 -1.74 -14.07 -15.12
CA ASN A 296 -1.35 -15.47 -15.27
C ASN A 296 0.15 -15.73 -14.94
N ALA A 297 0.64 -15.02 -13.93
CA ALA A 297 2.05 -14.89 -13.55
C ALA A 297 2.30 -15.25 -12.07
N HIS A 298 1.37 -15.97 -11.45
CA HIS A 298 1.44 -16.35 -10.04
C HIS A 298 2.24 -17.64 -9.78
N HIS A 299 2.55 -18.44 -10.82
CA HIS A 299 3.39 -19.66 -10.72
C HIS A 299 2.89 -20.72 -9.70
N GLY A 300 1.58 -20.76 -9.43
CA GLY A 300 0.99 -21.62 -8.41
C GLY A 300 1.30 -21.19 -6.98
N VAL A 301 1.65 -19.92 -6.78
CA VAL A 301 1.79 -19.25 -5.49
C VAL A 301 0.48 -18.50 -5.20
N ASP A 302 0.03 -18.53 -3.95
CA ASP A 302 -1.22 -17.89 -3.52
C ASP A 302 -1.12 -16.35 -3.49
N GLN A 303 -2.28 -15.70 -3.47
CA GLN A 303 -2.37 -14.24 -3.54
C GLN A 303 -1.61 -13.53 -2.41
N GLN A 304 -1.68 -14.01 -1.15
CA GLN A 304 -0.97 -13.36 -0.03
C GLN A 304 0.53 -13.42 -0.21
N THR A 305 1.04 -14.58 -0.62
CA THR A 305 2.47 -14.80 -0.76
C THR A 305 3.01 -13.96 -1.91
N CYS A 306 2.30 -13.87 -3.03
CA CYS A 306 2.64 -12.94 -4.13
C CYS A 306 2.63 -11.48 -3.67
N GLU A 307 1.60 -11.08 -2.90
CA GLU A 307 1.47 -9.70 -2.42
C GLU A 307 2.60 -9.33 -1.44
N ALA A 308 2.94 -10.21 -0.49
CA ALA A 308 4.08 -9.99 0.40
C ALA A 308 5.39 -9.80 -0.37
N ARG A 309 5.59 -10.54 -1.48
CA ARG A 309 6.78 -10.42 -2.33
C ARG A 309 6.84 -9.08 -3.07
N ALA A 310 5.70 -8.48 -3.42
CA ALA A 310 5.66 -7.13 -3.98
C ALA A 310 6.25 -6.09 -2.99
N TYR A 311 6.11 -6.31 -1.69
CA TYR A 311 6.71 -5.43 -0.68
C TYR A 311 8.24 -5.51 -0.61
N ALA A 312 8.85 -6.64 -1.00
CA ALA A 312 10.31 -6.70 -1.17
C ALA A 312 10.78 -5.85 -2.36
N VAL A 313 10.03 -5.88 -3.47
CA VAL A 313 10.26 -4.96 -4.60
C VAL A 313 10.17 -3.53 -4.11
N ALA A 314 9.07 -3.15 -3.45
CA ALA A 314 8.85 -1.80 -2.95
C ALA A 314 9.98 -1.34 -2.03
N ARG A 315 10.36 -2.15 -1.03
CA ARG A 315 11.39 -1.81 -0.03
C ARG A 315 12.74 -1.45 -0.66
N ARG A 316 13.16 -2.14 -1.73
CA ARG A 316 14.44 -1.85 -2.42
C ARG A 316 14.59 -0.38 -2.80
N PHE A 317 13.48 0.27 -3.17
CA PHE A 317 13.50 1.61 -3.73
C PHE A 317 13.18 2.72 -2.71
N GLU A 318 13.14 2.40 -1.42
CA GLU A 318 12.89 3.36 -0.33
C GLU A 318 11.74 4.35 -0.63
N PRO A 319 10.53 3.85 -0.94
CA PRO A 319 9.43 4.69 -1.38
C PRO A 319 8.98 5.65 -0.29
N LEU A 320 8.33 6.74 -0.68
CA LEU A 320 7.56 7.56 0.25
C LEU A 320 6.30 6.82 0.65
N LEU A 321 5.62 6.22 -0.33
CA LEU A 321 4.29 5.63 -0.21
C LEU A 321 4.26 4.25 -0.87
N VAL A 322 3.59 3.31 -0.21
CA VAL A 322 3.11 2.08 -0.86
C VAL A 322 1.71 1.82 -0.36
N ASN A 323 0.74 1.59 -1.24
CA ASN A 323 -0.56 1.06 -0.83
C ASN A 323 -0.91 -0.21 -1.59
N THR A 324 -1.51 -1.14 -0.86
CA THR A 324 -2.35 -2.17 -1.48
C THR A 324 -3.65 -1.51 -1.94
N VAL A 325 -4.22 -2.00 -3.03
CA VAL A 325 -5.54 -1.62 -3.52
C VAL A 325 -6.47 -2.81 -3.32
N VAL A 326 -7.19 -2.84 -2.20
CA VAL A 326 -7.93 -4.03 -1.76
C VAL A 326 -9.38 -3.95 -2.22
N GLY A 327 -9.81 -4.92 -3.03
CA GLY A 327 -11.20 -4.99 -3.54
C GLY A 327 -11.44 -4.26 -4.87
N PHE A 328 -10.39 -3.71 -5.49
CA PHE A 328 -10.48 -2.98 -6.76
C PHE A 328 -10.63 -3.88 -8.00
N ILE A 329 -9.98 -5.05 -8.01
CA ILE A 329 -9.98 -5.90 -9.22
C ILE A 329 -11.34 -6.56 -9.44
N GLY A 330 -11.95 -7.10 -8.38
CA GLY A 330 -13.27 -7.72 -8.45
C GLY A 330 -13.46 -8.94 -7.53
N PRO A 331 -14.70 -9.47 -7.47
CA PRO A 331 -15.07 -10.60 -6.63
C PRO A 331 -14.39 -11.91 -7.01
N GLU A 332 -13.82 -12.00 -8.21
CA GLU A 332 -13.03 -13.16 -8.65
C GLU A 332 -11.78 -13.35 -7.80
N TYR A 333 -11.29 -12.29 -7.15
CA TYR A 333 -10.07 -12.28 -6.35
C TYR A 333 -10.37 -12.17 -4.85
N LEU A 334 -11.31 -11.29 -4.48
CA LEU A 334 -11.83 -11.08 -3.13
C LEU A 334 -13.35 -10.86 -3.20
N TYR A 335 -14.12 -11.89 -2.86
CA TYR A 335 -15.57 -11.94 -3.15
C TYR A 335 -16.43 -10.99 -2.31
N ASP A 336 -16.18 -10.92 -1.00
CA ASP A 336 -17.01 -10.21 -0.03
C ASP A 336 -16.23 -9.26 0.88
N GLY A 337 -16.94 -8.41 1.62
CA GLY A 337 -16.36 -7.49 2.62
C GLY A 337 -15.47 -8.20 3.67
N ARG A 338 -15.75 -9.47 3.98
CA ARG A 338 -14.93 -10.27 4.91
C ARG A 338 -13.56 -10.62 4.31
N GLN A 339 -13.51 -11.03 3.05
CA GLN A 339 -12.27 -11.31 2.33
C GLN A 339 -11.46 -10.03 2.13
N ILE A 340 -12.11 -8.93 1.76
CA ILE A 340 -11.51 -7.60 1.63
C ILE A 340 -10.89 -7.16 2.97
N ALA A 341 -11.66 -7.21 4.05
CA ALA A 341 -11.16 -6.82 5.37
C ALA A 341 -9.97 -7.67 5.82
N ARG A 342 -10.01 -8.99 5.56
CA ARG A 342 -8.91 -9.89 5.89
C ARG A 342 -7.66 -9.60 5.06
N ALA A 343 -7.81 -9.39 3.76
CA ALA A 343 -6.72 -9.06 2.85
C ALA A 343 -6.02 -7.76 3.24
N GLY A 344 -6.78 -6.67 3.46
CA GLY A 344 -6.19 -5.38 3.86
C GLY A 344 -5.42 -5.44 5.18
N LEU A 345 -5.86 -6.25 6.14
CA LEU A 345 -5.12 -6.47 7.39
C LEU A 345 -3.83 -7.27 7.19
N GLU A 346 -3.85 -8.30 6.35
CA GLU A 346 -2.66 -9.10 6.04
C GLU A 346 -1.64 -8.27 5.26
N ASP A 347 -2.09 -7.49 4.28
CA ASP A 347 -1.26 -6.61 3.46
C ASP A 347 -0.59 -5.53 4.30
N HIS A 348 -1.37 -4.84 5.14
CA HIS A 348 -0.84 -3.85 6.06
C HIS A 348 0.19 -4.45 7.03
N PHE A 349 -0.12 -5.61 7.64
CA PHE A 349 0.80 -6.31 8.52
C PHE A 349 2.10 -6.70 7.81
N CYS A 350 1.99 -7.31 6.64
CA CYS A 350 3.13 -7.78 5.85
C CYS A 350 4.02 -6.61 5.42
N GLY A 351 3.43 -5.53 4.88
CA GLY A 351 4.17 -4.34 4.47
C GLY A 351 4.90 -3.68 5.64
N LYS A 352 4.23 -3.48 6.79
CA LYS A 352 4.85 -2.90 7.99
C LYS A 352 6.01 -3.75 8.50
N LEU A 353 5.81 -5.06 8.63
CA LEU A 353 6.84 -5.96 9.15
C LEU A 353 8.07 -6.02 8.23
N LEU A 354 7.85 -5.91 6.91
CA LEU A 354 8.92 -5.83 5.91
C LEU A 354 9.55 -4.44 5.80
N GLY A 355 9.07 -3.44 6.56
CA GLY A 355 9.67 -2.10 6.61
C GLY A 355 9.19 -1.14 5.52
N VAL A 356 8.01 -1.36 4.96
CA VAL A 356 7.40 -0.54 3.90
C VAL A 356 6.42 0.50 4.49
N PRO A 357 6.37 1.76 3.99
CA PRO A 357 5.44 2.80 4.45
C PRO A 357 4.00 2.52 3.99
N MET A 358 3.38 1.50 4.59
CA MET A 358 2.19 0.85 4.09
C MET A 358 0.91 1.65 4.37
N GLY A 359 0.23 2.06 3.29
CA GLY A 359 -1.15 2.53 3.23
C GLY A 359 -2.10 1.49 2.64
N CYS A 360 -3.36 1.86 2.49
CA CYS A 360 -4.38 1.00 1.89
C CYS A 360 -5.42 1.84 1.16
N ASP A 361 -5.69 1.52 -0.12
CA ASP A 361 -6.95 1.90 -0.75
C ASP A 361 -7.98 0.87 -0.31
N ILE A 362 -8.99 1.33 0.41
CA ILE A 362 -10.04 0.50 0.97
C ILE A 362 -11.22 0.67 0.04
N CYS A 363 -11.39 -0.31 -0.83
CA CYS A 363 -12.32 -0.17 -1.93
C CYS A 363 -13.13 -1.42 -2.22
N TYR A 364 -14.18 -1.23 -3.00
CA TYR A 364 -14.92 -2.32 -3.60
C TYR A 364 -15.47 -1.90 -4.95
N THR A 365 -15.71 -2.90 -5.80
CA THR A 365 -16.45 -2.73 -7.04
C THR A 365 -17.91 -3.07 -6.84
N ASN A 366 -18.81 -2.44 -7.61
CA ASN A 366 -20.26 -2.62 -7.50
C ASN A 366 -20.79 -4.07 -7.68
N HIS A 367 -19.95 -5.00 -8.12
CA HIS A 367 -20.32 -6.40 -8.33
C HIS A 367 -19.70 -7.36 -7.30
N ALA A 368 -18.95 -6.83 -6.33
CA ALA A 368 -18.54 -7.58 -5.14
C ALA A 368 -19.66 -7.61 -4.08
N GLU A 369 -19.67 -8.63 -3.22
CA GLU A 369 -20.57 -8.69 -2.06
C GLU A 369 -20.01 -7.84 -0.91
N ALA A 370 -19.93 -6.54 -1.15
CA ALA A 370 -19.40 -5.54 -0.23
C ALA A 370 -20.12 -4.19 -0.38
N ASP A 371 -20.13 -3.40 0.69
CA ASP A 371 -20.67 -2.04 0.67
C ASP A 371 -19.81 -1.05 1.47
N GLN A 372 -20.25 0.21 1.56
CA GLN A 372 -19.52 1.25 2.28
C GLN A 372 -19.35 0.96 3.79
N ASN A 373 -20.22 0.15 4.41
CA ASN A 373 -20.02 -0.23 5.81
C ASN A 373 -18.81 -1.16 5.95
N ASP A 374 -18.53 -2.01 4.94
CA ASP A 374 -17.32 -2.81 4.92
C ASP A 374 -16.06 -1.94 4.80
N VAL A 375 -16.13 -0.84 4.05
CA VAL A 375 -15.08 0.18 3.97
C VAL A 375 -14.85 0.83 5.34
N ASP A 376 -15.91 1.26 6.03
CA ASP A 376 -15.82 1.87 7.37
C ASP A 376 -15.23 0.92 8.41
N ASN A 377 -15.63 -0.37 8.34
CA ASN A 377 -15.10 -1.42 9.19
C ASN A 377 -13.58 -1.56 9.00
N LEU A 378 -13.12 -1.73 7.75
CA LEU A 378 -11.70 -1.90 7.47
C LEU A 378 -10.90 -0.63 7.78
N LEU A 379 -11.45 0.56 7.49
CA LEU A 379 -10.81 1.85 7.82
C LEU A 379 -10.55 1.97 9.31
N THR A 380 -11.54 1.65 10.14
CA THR A 380 -11.41 1.70 11.59
C THR A 380 -10.34 0.71 12.08
N LEU A 381 -10.35 -0.53 11.55
CA LEU A 381 -9.36 -1.55 11.91
C LEU A 381 -7.93 -1.15 11.52
N LEU A 382 -7.73 -0.58 10.33
CA LEU A 382 -6.43 -0.10 9.84
C LEU A 382 -5.94 1.14 10.60
N GLY A 383 -6.85 2.05 10.96
CA GLY A 383 -6.54 3.19 11.83
C GLY A 383 -6.02 2.73 13.20
N VAL A 384 -6.66 1.73 13.81
CA VAL A 384 -6.18 1.10 15.06
C VAL A 384 -4.81 0.47 14.85
N ALA A 385 -4.61 -0.25 13.74
CA ALA A 385 -3.35 -0.87 13.36
C ALA A 385 -2.22 0.13 13.05
N GLY A 386 -2.53 1.42 12.88
CA GLY A 386 -1.55 2.47 12.59
C GLY A 386 -1.11 2.51 11.13
N VAL A 387 -2.05 2.37 10.20
CA VAL A 387 -1.83 2.59 8.76
C VAL A 387 -1.21 3.95 8.48
N ASN A 388 -0.27 4.03 7.52
CA ASN A 388 0.43 5.28 7.22
C ASN A 388 -0.51 6.30 6.58
N PHE A 389 -1.31 5.84 5.61
CA PHE A 389 -2.25 6.67 4.89
C PHE A 389 -3.38 5.84 4.27
N VAL A 390 -4.49 6.52 3.99
CA VAL A 390 -5.63 6.00 3.23
C VAL A 390 -5.99 6.99 2.11
N MET A 391 -6.95 6.62 1.28
CA MET A 391 -7.41 7.45 0.17
C MET A 391 -8.48 8.44 0.62
N GLY A 392 -8.51 9.61 0.00
CA GLY A 392 -9.56 10.61 0.13
C GLY A 392 -10.08 10.90 -1.26
N VAL A 393 -11.25 10.36 -1.57
CA VAL A 393 -11.95 10.53 -2.84
C VAL A 393 -13.20 11.40 -2.63
N PRO A 394 -13.52 12.36 -3.51
CA PRO A 394 -14.73 13.15 -3.41
C PRO A 394 -15.98 12.24 -3.32
N GLY A 395 -16.72 12.33 -2.22
CA GLY A 395 -17.96 11.56 -2.04
C GLY A 395 -17.80 10.04 -2.00
N ALA A 396 -16.59 9.52 -1.77
CA ALA A 396 -16.26 8.08 -1.81
C ALA A 396 -16.46 7.41 -3.19
N ASP A 397 -16.75 8.17 -4.25
CA ASP A 397 -17.07 7.63 -5.58
C ASP A 397 -16.03 8.10 -6.60
N ASP A 398 -15.18 7.18 -7.06
CA ASP A 398 -14.28 7.48 -8.16
C ASP A 398 -14.99 7.24 -9.50
N VAL A 399 -15.60 8.30 -10.02
CA VAL A 399 -16.38 8.28 -11.26
C VAL A 399 -15.56 7.95 -12.51
N MET A 400 -14.23 8.02 -12.44
CA MET A 400 -13.35 7.69 -13.56
C MET A 400 -12.98 6.20 -13.54
N LEU A 401 -12.61 5.70 -12.35
CA LEU A 401 -12.22 4.31 -12.16
C LEU A 401 -13.39 3.36 -11.84
N ASN A 402 -14.60 3.90 -11.66
CA ASN A 402 -15.85 3.16 -11.41
C ASN A 402 -15.81 2.23 -10.18
N TYR A 403 -15.28 2.72 -9.07
CA TYR A 403 -15.25 2.01 -7.78
C TYR A 403 -15.51 2.95 -6.61
N GLN A 404 -15.85 2.37 -5.46
CA GLN A 404 -16.04 3.12 -4.22
C GLN A 404 -14.81 2.97 -3.32
N SER A 405 -14.38 4.08 -2.71
CA SER A 405 -13.22 4.17 -1.81
C SER A 405 -13.60 4.89 -0.51
N THR A 406 -12.62 5.29 0.29
CA THR A 406 -12.80 6.21 1.42
C THR A 406 -12.91 7.66 0.94
N SER A 407 -13.79 8.43 1.57
CA SER A 407 -14.00 9.84 1.30
C SER A 407 -13.14 10.76 2.17
N PHE A 408 -13.14 12.06 1.84
CA PHE A 408 -12.58 13.09 2.73
C PHE A 408 -13.21 13.08 4.14
N HIS A 409 -14.50 12.73 4.24
CA HIS A 409 -15.21 12.66 5.52
C HIS A 409 -14.79 11.44 6.33
N ASP A 410 -14.54 10.32 5.67
CA ASP A 410 -14.13 9.08 6.35
C ASP A 410 -12.73 9.25 6.96
N VAL A 411 -11.84 9.95 6.24
CA VAL A 411 -10.54 10.38 6.77
C VAL A 411 -10.69 11.25 8.03
N LEU A 412 -11.67 12.17 8.05
CA LEU A 412 -11.95 12.97 9.25
C LEU A 412 -12.47 12.11 10.40
N TYR A 413 -13.46 11.25 10.13
CA TYR A 413 -14.04 10.33 11.09
C TYR A 413 -12.96 9.54 11.81
N VAL A 414 -12.08 8.86 11.07
CA VAL A 414 -11.07 7.99 11.68
C VAL A 414 -10.01 8.81 12.44
N ARG A 415 -9.67 10.01 11.96
CA ARG A 415 -8.76 10.92 12.66
C ARG A 415 -9.36 11.38 13.99
N GLU A 416 -10.63 11.76 14.01
CA GLU A 416 -11.32 12.26 15.21
C GLU A 416 -11.53 11.15 16.24
N VAL A 417 -12.10 10.01 15.82
CA VAL A 417 -12.44 8.89 16.72
C VAL A 417 -11.20 8.27 17.36
N LEU A 418 -10.06 8.26 16.64
CA LEU A 418 -8.81 7.70 17.12
C LEU A 418 -7.81 8.76 17.63
N GLY A 419 -8.17 10.05 17.60
CA GLY A 419 -7.29 11.14 18.02
C GLY A 419 -5.99 11.26 17.21
N LEU A 420 -6.05 10.97 15.90
CA LEU A 420 -4.90 11.00 15.00
C LEU A 420 -4.74 12.37 14.34
N ARG A 421 -3.49 12.80 14.19
CA ARG A 421 -3.13 14.06 13.53
C ARG A 421 -2.73 13.86 12.07
N ARG A 422 -2.68 14.94 11.30
CA ARG A 422 -2.08 14.97 9.95
C ARG A 422 -0.56 15.05 10.06
N ALA A 423 0.17 14.90 8.95
CA ALA A 423 1.61 15.17 8.94
C ALA A 423 1.92 16.56 9.56
N PRO A 424 2.96 16.68 10.42
CA PRO A 424 3.20 17.90 11.19
C PRO A 424 3.38 19.16 10.33
N GLU A 425 4.06 19.03 9.18
CA GLU A 425 4.31 20.14 8.26
C GLU A 425 3.00 20.63 7.63
N PHE A 426 2.14 19.71 7.21
CA PHE A 426 0.82 20.00 6.66
C PHE A 426 -0.15 20.58 7.70
N GLU A 427 -0.13 20.08 8.93
CA GLU A 427 -0.97 20.61 10.00
C GLU A 427 -0.62 22.07 10.36
N ALA A 428 0.67 22.40 10.39
CA ALA A 428 1.12 23.78 10.56
C ALA A 428 0.62 24.67 9.41
N TRP A 429 0.65 24.18 8.18
CA TRP A 429 0.12 24.90 7.02
C TRP A 429 -1.40 25.12 7.10
N LEU A 430 -2.19 24.12 7.47
CA LEU A 430 -3.64 24.25 7.66
C LEU A 430 -4.00 25.35 8.67
N ALA A 431 -3.23 25.44 9.77
CA ALA A 431 -3.40 26.51 10.76
C ALA A 431 -3.05 27.88 10.19
N SER A 432 -1.95 28.00 9.42
CA SER A 432 -1.56 29.25 8.75
C SER A 432 -2.59 29.73 7.72
N MET A 433 -3.27 28.78 7.07
CA MET A 433 -4.34 29.02 6.11
C MET A 433 -5.71 29.22 6.76
N GLN A 434 -5.79 29.21 8.09
CA GLN A 434 -7.07 29.33 8.83
C GLN A 434 -8.10 28.27 8.40
N ILE A 435 -7.62 27.10 7.96
CA ILE A 435 -8.44 25.93 7.63
C ILE A 435 -8.67 25.08 8.88
N ALA A 436 -7.67 25.02 9.77
CA ALA A 436 -7.78 24.36 11.07
C ALA A 436 -7.39 25.29 12.23
N ASP A 437 -7.90 25.01 13.43
CA ASP A 437 -7.44 25.66 14.67
C ASP A 437 -6.10 25.08 15.16
N ALA A 438 -5.54 25.65 16.22
CA ALA A 438 -4.28 25.20 16.80
C ALA A 438 -4.33 23.76 17.38
N ARG A 439 -5.53 23.19 17.55
CA ARG A 439 -5.76 21.81 18.01
C ARG A 439 -6.01 20.84 16.84
N GLY A 440 -5.94 21.33 15.59
CA GLY A 440 -6.15 20.54 14.38
C GLY A 440 -7.62 20.32 14.00
N ALA A 441 -8.56 20.98 14.69
CA ALA A 441 -9.98 20.92 14.34
C ALA A 441 -10.26 21.84 13.15
N LEU A 442 -11.00 21.34 12.15
CA LEU A 442 -11.34 22.15 10.98
C LEU A 442 -12.28 23.30 11.36
N LEU A 443 -12.04 24.45 10.75
CA LEU A 443 -12.86 25.65 10.88
C LEU A 443 -13.93 25.68 9.78
N PRO A 444 -15.13 26.26 10.04
CA PRO A 444 -16.13 26.45 9.00
C PRO A 444 -15.55 27.20 7.81
N ALA A 445 -15.81 26.69 6.61
CA ALA A 445 -15.32 27.30 5.38
C ALA A 445 -15.80 28.76 5.24
N SER A 446 -14.89 29.64 4.85
CA SER A 446 -15.15 31.07 4.69
C SER A 446 -14.37 31.61 3.50
N ALA A 447 -15.01 32.45 2.68
CA ALA A 447 -14.34 33.13 1.56
C ALA A 447 -13.14 34.01 1.99
N ARG A 448 -12.96 34.25 3.30
CA ARG A 448 -11.80 34.97 3.85
C ARG A 448 -10.57 34.08 4.04
N GLN A 449 -10.72 32.76 4.02
CA GLN A 449 -9.60 31.84 4.12
C GLN A 449 -8.68 32.06 2.91
N PRO A 450 -7.35 32.21 3.11
CA PRO A 450 -6.43 32.57 2.03
C PRO A 450 -6.51 31.65 0.80
N LEU A 451 -6.70 30.34 1.01
CA LEU A 451 -6.86 29.36 -0.07
C LEU A 451 -8.08 29.67 -0.95
N LEU A 452 -9.24 29.96 -0.35
CA LEU A 452 -10.48 30.24 -1.07
C LEU A 452 -10.51 31.66 -1.65
N ALA A 453 -9.92 32.64 -0.95
CA ALA A 453 -9.86 34.03 -1.41
C ALA A 453 -9.09 34.19 -2.73
N GLY A 454 -8.07 33.35 -2.96
CA GLY A 454 -7.27 33.35 -4.19
C GLY A 454 -7.73 32.35 -5.25
N ALA A 455 -8.63 31.41 -4.91
CA ALA A 455 -8.97 30.26 -5.74
C ALA A 455 -9.54 30.63 -7.11
N GLY A 456 -10.40 31.67 -7.18
CA GLY A 456 -10.98 32.13 -8.45
C GLY A 456 -9.92 32.52 -9.48
N ALA A 457 -8.89 33.26 -9.05
CA ALA A 457 -7.80 33.69 -9.90
C ALA A 457 -6.77 32.58 -10.23
N TRP A 458 -6.90 31.38 -9.66
CA TRP A 458 -6.14 30.20 -10.10
C TRP A 458 -6.99 29.36 -11.06
N MET A 459 -8.26 29.14 -10.73
CA MET A 459 -9.19 28.43 -11.61
C MET A 459 -9.43 29.13 -12.96
N ASP A 460 -9.29 30.46 -13.00
CA ASP A 460 -9.36 31.24 -14.24
C ASP A 460 -8.07 31.19 -15.08
N THR A 461 -6.93 30.83 -14.49
CA THR A 461 -5.65 30.68 -15.22
C THR A 461 -5.40 29.25 -15.71
N THR A 462 -6.16 28.27 -15.21
CA THR A 462 -6.10 26.86 -15.64
C THR A 462 -6.92 26.58 -16.92
N THR A 463 -7.19 27.59 -17.74
CA THR A 463 -7.77 27.49 -19.10
C THR A 463 -6.77 27.95 -20.14
#